data_AF-A0A815H301-F1
#
_entry.id   AF-A0A815H301-F1
#
_cell.length_a   1.000
_cell.length_b   1.000
_cell.length_c   1.000
_cell.angle_alpha   90.00
_cell.angle_beta   90.00
_cell.angle_gamma   90.00
#
_symmetry.space_group_name_H-M   'P 1'
#
loop_
_entity.id
_entity.type
_entity.pdbx_description
1 polymer ?
#
loop_
_entity_poly.entity_id
_entity_poly.type
_entity_poly.pdbx_seq_one_letter_code
_entity_poly.pdbx_strand_id
1 'polypeptide(L)'
;MSHHDVNRKQTTKPETSNSDSRKADNNELDNDDRHPSRTNLVHRLSVALDDELANNLGHDQDQQARRVIARRKTFTVHHLKELFENEFGARLVDYGKTTASIVRQFCNEIPMTDDTPFYIVNLSHYARQYLQWLHFLGRIHPLYAVKCNPNGFIVRIIAEMGGGFDCASAEELDLVRATCGVDFDYATRIIFAHPCKSVSHIKRFREAGVQMTVVDNEDELKKLKEHWPEAKVSHFFDFLRSH
;
A
#
# COMPACT_ATOMS: atom_id res chain seq x y z
N MET A 1 -40.55 38.37 51.18
CA MET A 1 -41.92 38.53 50.60
C MET A 1 -42.02 39.98 50.13
N SER A 2 -42.47 40.33 48.93
CA SER A 2 -43.01 39.51 47.82
C SER A 2 -43.27 40.38 46.56
N HIS A 3 -43.01 39.85 45.34
CA HIS A 3 -43.60 40.25 44.02
C HIS A 3 -43.46 41.73 43.55
N HIS A 4 -43.58 42.12 42.27
CA HIS A 4 -43.41 41.45 40.95
C HIS A 4 -42.95 42.50 39.90
N ASP A 5 -42.74 42.05 38.66
CA ASP A 5 -42.33 42.78 37.44
C ASP A 5 -43.14 44.04 37.05
N VAL A 6 -42.58 44.86 36.12
CA VAL A 6 -43.09 44.95 34.73
C VAL A 6 -42.32 45.96 33.83
N ASN A 7 -42.09 45.54 32.58
CA ASN A 7 -42.05 46.32 31.31
C ASN A 7 -40.75 46.51 30.49
N ARG A 8 -40.99 46.74 29.18
CA ARG A 8 -40.08 46.67 28.02
C ARG A 8 -40.32 47.90 27.12
N LYS A 9 -39.27 48.43 26.47
CA LYS A 9 -39.41 49.37 25.32
C LYS A 9 -38.39 49.09 24.22
N GLN A 10 -38.75 49.47 23.00
CA GLN A 10 -37.94 49.42 21.77
C GLN A 10 -37.58 50.87 21.34
N THR A 11 -36.60 51.02 20.45
CA THR A 11 -36.27 52.27 19.75
C THR A 11 -35.94 52.00 18.26
N THR A 12 -36.12 53.00 17.39
CA THR A 12 -36.06 52.88 15.91
C THR A 12 -35.45 54.12 15.24
N LYS A 13 -35.06 53.99 13.95
CA LYS A 13 -34.27 54.92 13.09
C LYS A 13 -34.99 56.23 12.66
N PRO A 14 -34.35 57.20 11.93
CA PRO A 14 -33.88 57.14 10.50
C PRO A 14 -32.31 57.20 10.34
N GLU A 15 -31.57 57.23 9.20
CA GLU A 15 -31.71 57.59 7.74
C GLU A 15 -31.61 59.12 7.36
N THR A 16 -30.99 59.65 6.27
CA THR A 16 -30.21 59.14 5.09
C THR A 16 -29.34 60.25 4.39
N SER A 17 -28.40 59.86 3.49
CA SER A 17 -27.64 60.68 2.48
C SER A 17 -26.52 61.64 2.98
N ASN A 18 -25.51 62.10 2.20
CA ASN A 18 -25.22 62.00 0.75
C ASN A 18 -23.68 62.02 0.41
N SER A 19 -23.34 61.58 -0.81
CA SER A 19 -22.13 61.80 -1.67
C SER A 19 -20.82 62.43 -1.15
N ASP A 20 -19.67 61.79 -1.49
CA ASP A 20 -18.62 62.41 -2.34
C ASP A 20 -17.79 61.31 -3.07
N SER A 21 -16.70 61.68 -3.74
CA SER A 21 -16.24 61.07 -5.00
C SER A 21 -14.81 60.53 -5.00
N ARG A 22 -14.60 59.48 -5.82
CA ARG A 22 -13.46 59.41 -6.76
C ARG A 22 -13.73 58.40 -7.89
N LYS A 23 -13.04 58.58 -9.01
CA LYS A 23 -13.21 57.80 -10.25
C LYS A 23 -12.29 56.56 -10.26
N ALA A 24 -12.60 55.63 -11.15
CA ALA A 24 -11.67 54.58 -11.54
C ALA A 24 -10.64 55.11 -12.56
N ASP A 25 -9.43 54.55 -12.49
CA ASP A 25 -8.52 54.41 -13.62
C ASP A 25 -8.20 52.90 -13.71
N ASN A 26 -8.45 52.29 -14.87
CA ASN A 26 -8.22 50.87 -15.15
C ASN A 26 -7.37 50.75 -16.40
N ASN A 27 -6.07 50.50 -16.20
CA ASN A 27 -5.03 49.98 -17.12
C ASN A 27 -3.69 50.21 -16.35
N GLU A 28 -2.64 49.40 -16.49
CA GLU A 28 -2.36 48.32 -17.44
C GLU A 28 -1.32 47.36 -16.80
N LEU A 29 -1.08 46.20 -17.44
CA LEU A 29 0.07 45.30 -17.22
C LEU A 29 0.24 44.66 -15.82
N ASP A 30 0.09 43.33 -15.76
CA ASP A 30 1.27 42.51 -15.49
C ASP A 30 1.14 41.11 -16.15
N ASN A 31 2.26 40.59 -16.64
CA ASN A 31 2.37 39.26 -17.29
C ASN A 31 3.68 38.61 -16.82
N ASP A 32 3.61 37.57 -15.98
CA ASP A 32 4.67 36.58 -15.87
C ASP A 32 4.11 35.18 -15.55
N ASP A 33 4.84 34.17 -16.00
CA ASP A 33 4.54 32.76 -15.86
C ASP A 33 4.92 32.20 -14.48
N ARG A 34 4.46 30.96 -14.24
CA ARG A 34 4.89 29.99 -13.19
C ARG A 34 4.16 30.07 -11.84
N HIS A 35 3.18 29.18 -11.64
CA HIS A 35 3.52 27.88 -11.05
C HIS A 35 2.35 26.86 -11.09
N PRO A 36 2.55 25.63 -11.60
CA PRO A 36 1.64 24.52 -11.35
C PRO A 36 1.86 23.98 -9.93
N SER A 37 1.28 24.63 -8.91
CA SER A 37 1.39 24.21 -7.51
C SER A 37 0.46 23.01 -7.21
N ARG A 38 0.81 21.83 -7.74
CA ARG A 38 0.15 20.54 -7.44
C ARG A 38 1.15 19.37 -7.38
N THR A 39 1.40 18.93 -6.15
CA THR A 39 1.57 17.51 -5.78
C THR A 39 2.53 16.66 -6.63
N ASN A 40 3.83 16.93 -6.56
CA ASN A 40 4.87 15.97 -6.92
C ASN A 40 5.55 15.43 -5.65
N LEU A 41 4.88 14.50 -4.95
CA LEU A 41 5.48 13.75 -3.84
C LEU A 41 6.39 12.65 -4.41
N VAL A 42 7.59 13.04 -4.87
CA VAL A 42 8.53 12.13 -5.53
C VAL A 42 9.15 11.18 -4.50
N HIS A 43 8.57 9.97 -4.39
CA HIS A 43 9.07 8.88 -3.55
C HIS A 43 10.42 8.33 -4.07
N ARG A 44 11.51 9.05 -3.79
CA ARG A 44 12.90 8.64 -4.13
C ARG A 44 13.35 7.49 -3.22
N LEU A 45 13.06 6.27 -3.62
CA LEU A 45 13.52 5.03 -2.98
C LEU A 45 14.79 4.50 -3.66
N SER A 46 15.63 3.75 -2.92
CA SER A 46 16.92 3.25 -3.40
C SER A 46 17.40 2.04 -2.60
N VAL A 47 18.09 1.11 -3.27
CA VAL A 47 17.97 -0.33 -3.00
C VAL A 47 19.29 -1.08 -3.20
N ALA A 48 19.82 -1.67 -2.14
CA ALA A 48 20.83 -2.72 -2.28
C ALA A 48 20.21 -4.00 -2.86
N LEU A 49 20.97 -4.74 -3.68
CA LEU A 49 20.75 -6.15 -4.00
C LEU A 49 21.92 -6.94 -3.38
N ASP A 50 21.64 -8.06 -2.72
CA ASP A 50 22.68 -8.94 -2.16
C ASP A 50 22.78 -10.23 -2.98
N ASP A 51 23.98 -10.52 -3.50
CA ASP A 51 24.27 -11.67 -4.39
C ASP A 51 24.06 -13.05 -3.75
N GLU A 52 23.89 -13.11 -2.43
CA GLU A 52 23.57 -14.32 -1.68
C GLU A 52 22.34 -15.07 -2.26
N LEU A 53 21.41 -14.30 -2.85
CA LEU A 53 20.20 -14.80 -3.51
C LEU A 53 20.48 -15.68 -4.73
N ALA A 54 21.59 -15.43 -5.44
CA ALA A 54 21.99 -16.23 -6.61
C ALA A 54 22.59 -17.57 -6.18
N ASN A 55 23.38 -17.58 -5.11
CA ASN A 55 24.18 -18.73 -4.69
C ASN A 55 23.34 -19.75 -3.90
N ASN A 56 22.47 -19.30 -2.99
CA ASN A 56 21.70 -20.19 -2.11
C ASN A 56 20.60 -21.01 -2.82
N LEU A 57 20.32 -20.75 -4.11
CA LEU A 57 19.42 -21.57 -4.93
C LEU A 57 20.10 -22.82 -5.53
N GLY A 58 21.43 -22.94 -5.46
CA GLY A 58 22.18 -24.00 -6.14
C GLY A 58 22.22 -25.35 -5.42
N HIS A 59 22.06 -25.38 -4.09
CA HIS A 59 22.35 -26.56 -3.26
C HIS A 59 21.30 -26.85 -2.19
N ASP A 60 20.21 -27.53 -2.56
CA ASP A 60 19.50 -28.41 -1.63
C ASP A 60 18.77 -29.59 -2.32
N GLN A 61 18.50 -30.65 -1.57
CA GLN A 61 18.05 -31.96 -2.06
C GLN A 61 16.52 -32.18 -2.03
N ASP A 62 15.71 -31.22 -1.55
CA ASP A 62 14.27 -31.44 -1.43
C ASP A 62 13.52 -31.45 -2.79
N GLN A 63 12.98 -32.61 -3.16
CA GLN A 63 12.10 -32.74 -4.32
C GLN A 63 10.75 -32.02 -4.16
N GLN A 64 10.28 -31.79 -2.93
CA GLN A 64 8.99 -31.16 -2.68
C GLN A 64 9.06 -29.64 -2.88
N ALA A 65 10.06 -28.96 -2.32
CA ALA A 65 10.40 -27.58 -2.66
C ALA A 65 10.58 -27.40 -4.17
N ARG A 66 11.33 -28.29 -4.84
CA ARG A 66 11.50 -28.26 -6.31
C ARG A 66 10.15 -28.34 -7.06
N ARG A 67 9.18 -29.13 -6.60
CA ARG A 67 7.83 -29.22 -7.22
C ARG A 67 6.97 -27.97 -6.99
N VAL A 68 7.14 -27.28 -5.86
CA VAL A 68 6.45 -26.01 -5.57
C VAL A 68 7.06 -24.85 -6.37
N ILE A 69 8.38 -24.84 -6.53
CA ILE A 69 9.12 -23.84 -7.31
C ILE A 69 8.86 -24.02 -8.81
N ALA A 70 8.96 -25.25 -9.35
CA ALA A 70 8.84 -25.53 -10.79
C ALA A 70 7.43 -25.32 -11.40
N ARG A 71 6.43 -24.95 -10.59
CA ARG A 71 5.09 -24.52 -11.07
C ARG A 71 4.90 -23.01 -11.12
N ARG A 72 5.86 -22.23 -10.62
CA ARG A 72 5.87 -20.76 -10.72
C ARG A 72 6.78 -20.37 -11.88
N LYS A 73 6.60 -19.18 -12.47
CA LYS A 73 7.61 -18.64 -13.41
C LYS A 73 8.97 -18.66 -12.71
N THR A 74 10.00 -19.21 -13.35
CA THR A 74 11.33 -19.34 -12.75
C THR A 74 11.97 -17.96 -12.63
N PHE A 75 11.70 -17.31 -11.49
CA PHE A 75 12.06 -15.93 -11.21
C PHE A 75 13.56 -15.81 -10.96
N THR A 76 14.27 -14.98 -11.73
CA THR A 76 15.73 -14.90 -11.72
C THR A 76 16.23 -13.64 -11.03
N VAL A 77 17.49 -13.66 -10.57
CA VAL A 77 18.17 -12.46 -10.06
C VAL A 77 18.30 -11.39 -11.14
N HIS A 78 18.36 -11.77 -12.43
CA HIS A 78 18.30 -10.85 -13.57
C HIS A 78 16.96 -10.09 -13.61
N HIS A 79 15.84 -10.80 -13.51
CA HIS A 79 14.50 -10.19 -13.48
C HIS A 79 14.33 -9.26 -12.26
N LEU A 80 14.85 -9.64 -11.09
CA LEU A 80 14.89 -8.74 -9.92
C LEU A 80 15.68 -7.46 -10.19
N LYS A 81 16.84 -7.57 -10.86
CA LYS A 81 17.70 -6.45 -11.22
C LYS A 81 16.98 -5.51 -12.19
N GLU A 82 16.37 -6.05 -13.23
CA GLU A 82 15.58 -5.29 -14.22
C GLU A 82 14.36 -4.61 -13.57
N LEU A 83 13.62 -5.31 -12.72
CA LEU A 83 12.48 -4.78 -11.97
C LEU A 83 12.91 -3.60 -11.09
N PHE A 84 14.04 -3.73 -10.39
CA PHE A 84 14.50 -2.69 -9.45
C PHE A 84 15.08 -1.48 -10.17
N GLU A 85 15.98 -1.67 -11.15
CA GLU A 85 16.60 -0.56 -11.88
C GLU A 85 15.59 0.13 -12.81
N ASN A 86 14.85 -0.63 -13.62
CA ASN A 86 14.09 -0.08 -14.74
C ASN A 86 12.64 0.28 -14.38
N GLU A 87 11.96 -0.54 -13.57
CA GLU A 87 10.55 -0.28 -13.18
C GLU A 87 10.46 0.60 -11.93
N PHE A 88 11.34 0.39 -10.93
CA PHE A 88 11.31 1.16 -9.67
C PHE A 88 12.28 2.36 -9.65
N GLY A 89 13.14 2.53 -10.67
CA GLY A 89 14.16 3.57 -10.70
C GLY A 89 15.20 3.46 -9.57
N ALA A 90 15.36 2.26 -9.01
CA ALA A 90 16.06 2.06 -7.76
C ALA A 90 17.57 1.91 -7.94
N ARG A 91 18.33 2.76 -7.25
CA ARG A 91 19.80 2.75 -7.28
C ARG A 91 20.36 1.50 -6.59
N LEU A 92 21.08 0.66 -7.35
CA LEU A 92 21.87 -0.44 -6.81
C LEU A 92 23.00 0.05 -5.88
N VAL A 93 23.42 -0.81 -4.97
CA VAL A 93 24.46 -0.53 -3.98
C VAL A 93 25.40 -1.73 -3.90
N ASP A 94 26.71 -1.46 -3.92
CA ASP A 94 27.75 -2.50 -3.88
C ASP A 94 27.71 -3.31 -2.57
N TYR A 95 27.95 -4.61 -2.68
CA TYR A 95 28.00 -5.53 -1.54
C TYR A 95 29.01 -5.09 -0.46
N GLY A 96 28.67 -5.31 0.81
CA GLY A 96 29.49 -4.93 1.96
C GLY A 96 29.39 -3.46 2.38
N LYS A 97 28.69 -2.59 1.64
CA LYS A 97 28.41 -1.22 2.10
C LYS A 97 27.47 -1.22 3.31
N THR A 98 27.92 -0.66 4.42
CA THR A 98 27.10 -0.52 5.64
C THR A 98 25.92 0.45 5.40
N THR A 99 24.79 0.22 6.10
CA THR A 99 23.65 1.16 6.11
C THR A 99 24.08 2.59 6.40
N ALA A 100 25.01 2.79 7.34
CA ALA A 100 25.51 4.11 7.72
C ALA A 100 26.31 4.80 6.59
N SER A 101 27.06 4.05 5.76
CA SER A 101 27.69 4.60 4.56
C SER A 101 26.68 4.94 3.46
N ILE A 102 25.62 4.14 3.30
CA ILE A 102 24.55 4.40 2.33
C ILE A 102 23.78 5.67 2.72
N VAL A 103 23.35 5.79 3.99
CA VAL A 103 22.68 6.99 4.52
C VAL A 103 23.53 8.24 4.30
N ARG A 104 24.83 8.22 4.68
CA ARG A 104 25.73 9.35 4.45
C ARG A 104 25.88 9.72 2.97
N GLN A 105 25.90 8.74 2.08
CA GLN A 105 25.95 8.99 0.64
C GLN A 105 24.70 9.74 0.17
N PHE A 106 23.50 9.33 0.59
CA PHE A 106 22.27 10.05 0.24
C PHE A 106 22.18 11.44 0.87
N CYS A 107 22.60 11.62 2.13
CA CYS A 107 22.67 12.94 2.76
C CYS A 107 23.58 13.93 2.00
N ASN A 108 24.66 13.44 1.37
CA ASN A 108 25.57 14.27 0.59
C ASN A 108 25.06 14.57 -0.84
N GLU A 109 24.07 13.82 -1.33
CA GLU A 109 23.47 13.95 -2.67
C GLU A 109 22.13 14.74 -2.65
N ILE A 110 21.60 15.04 -1.46
CA ILE A 110 20.42 15.88 -1.24
C ILE A 110 20.90 17.30 -0.87
N PRO A 111 20.36 18.38 -1.47
CA PRO A 111 20.73 19.75 -1.10
C PRO A 111 20.42 20.04 0.38
N MET A 112 21.39 20.61 1.10
CA MET A 112 21.27 21.00 2.53
C MET A 112 20.27 22.15 2.81
N THR A 113 19.45 22.52 1.81
CA THR A 113 18.33 23.46 1.93
C THR A 113 16.97 22.75 2.05
N ASP A 114 16.96 21.42 2.02
CA ASP A 114 15.75 20.59 2.08
C ASP A 114 15.73 19.78 3.38
N ASP A 115 15.04 20.29 4.40
CA ASP A 115 14.82 19.62 5.70
C ASP A 115 13.76 18.50 5.61
N THR A 116 13.29 18.12 4.42
CA THR A 116 12.26 17.08 4.24
C THR A 116 12.78 15.70 4.68
N PRO A 117 12.12 15.01 5.63
CA PRO A 117 12.55 13.68 6.05
C PRO A 117 12.34 12.64 4.94
N PHE A 118 13.36 11.83 4.69
CA PHE A 118 13.36 10.79 3.65
C PHE A 118 13.59 9.39 4.22
N TYR A 119 13.28 8.36 3.42
CA TYR A 119 13.44 6.95 3.79
C TYR A 119 14.26 6.20 2.75
N ILE A 120 15.19 5.35 3.20
CA ILE A 120 15.89 4.36 2.36
C ILE A 120 15.29 2.99 2.70
N VAL A 121 14.87 2.23 1.69
CA VAL A 121 14.25 0.91 1.87
C VAL A 121 15.01 -0.11 1.03
N ASN A 122 15.62 -1.08 1.70
CA ASN A 122 16.29 -2.20 1.03
C ASN A 122 15.24 -3.17 0.45
N LEU A 123 14.79 -2.94 -0.80
CA LEU A 123 13.77 -3.79 -1.43
C LEU A 123 14.23 -5.26 -1.59
N SER A 124 15.53 -5.52 -1.77
CA SER A 124 16.01 -6.91 -1.86
C SER A 124 15.86 -7.70 -0.55
N HIS A 125 15.75 -7.01 0.60
CA HIS A 125 15.45 -7.68 1.87
C HIS A 125 14.11 -8.45 1.79
N TYR A 126 13.08 -7.86 1.19
CA TYR A 126 11.78 -8.54 1.00
C TYR A 126 11.92 -9.77 0.11
N ALA A 127 12.76 -9.72 -0.92
CA ALA A 127 13.07 -10.88 -1.76
C ALA A 127 13.86 -11.97 -1.00
N ARG A 128 14.83 -11.60 -0.15
CA ARG A 128 15.51 -12.55 0.76
C ARG A 128 14.54 -13.19 1.75
N GLN A 129 13.72 -12.40 2.45
CA GLN A 129 12.74 -12.94 3.40
C GLN A 129 11.73 -13.88 2.72
N TYR A 130 11.30 -13.56 1.49
CA TYR A 130 10.39 -14.41 0.72
C TYR A 130 11.05 -15.76 0.34
N LEU A 131 12.30 -15.75 -0.11
CA LEU A 131 13.02 -16.98 -0.47
C LEU A 131 13.42 -17.80 0.76
N GLN A 132 13.77 -17.15 1.89
CA GLN A 132 13.91 -17.83 3.19
C GLN A 132 12.60 -18.50 3.62
N TRP A 133 11.45 -17.85 3.44
CA TRP A 133 10.14 -18.47 3.70
C TRP A 133 9.92 -19.70 2.82
N LEU A 134 10.21 -19.63 1.51
CA LEU A 134 10.07 -20.81 0.64
C LEU A 134 11.03 -21.95 0.99
N HIS A 135 12.23 -21.66 1.50
CA HIS A 135 13.19 -22.66 1.97
C HIS A 135 12.73 -23.33 3.27
N PHE A 136 12.45 -22.57 4.33
CA PHE A 136 12.09 -23.13 5.64
C PHE A 136 10.63 -23.61 5.74
N LEU A 137 9.72 -22.99 5.00
CA LEU A 137 8.26 -23.20 5.08
C LEU A 137 7.65 -23.52 3.70
N GLY A 138 8.37 -24.19 2.80
CA GLY A 138 7.96 -24.43 1.40
C GLY A 138 6.60 -25.13 1.15
N ARG A 139 5.95 -25.66 2.19
CA ARG A 139 4.56 -26.16 2.14
C ARG A 139 3.49 -25.09 2.39
N ILE A 140 3.85 -23.95 2.97
CA ILE A 140 2.97 -22.85 3.36
C ILE A 140 3.10 -21.72 2.33
N HIS A 141 2.03 -21.41 1.60
CA HIS A 141 2.01 -20.26 0.69
C HIS A 141 1.93 -18.95 1.50
N PRO A 142 2.91 -18.04 1.40
CA PRO A 142 2.88 -16.78 2.15
C PRO A 142 1.85 -15.81 1.57
N LEU A 143 1.00 -15.27 2.44
CA LEU A 143 0.12 -14.14 2.17
C LEU A 143 0.65 -12.91 2.94
N TYR A 144 1.14 -11.89 2.23
CA TYR A 144 1.68 -10.68 2.82
C TYR A 144 0.56 -9.78 3.33
N ALA A 145 0.55 -9.45 4.61
CA ALA A 145 -0.44 -8.59 5.24
C ALA A 145 -0.21 -7.12 4.85
N VAL A 146 -0.95 -6.62 3.85
CA VAL A 146 -0.70 -5.31 3.21
C VAL A 146 -0.66 -4.17 4.23
N LYS A 147 -1.54 -4.23 5.24
CA LYS A 147 -1.59 -3.33 6.41
C LYS A 147 -0.27 -3.06 7.13
N CYS A 148 0.73 -3.95 7.09
CA CYS A 148 1.98 -3.75 7.85
C CYS A 148 2.94 -2.75 7.19
N ASN A 149 2.92 -2.66 5.85
CA ASN A 149 3.59 -1.64 5.07
C ASN A 149 2.97 -1.63 3.65
N PRO A 150 1.97 -0.76 3.37
CA PRO A 150 1.21 -0.74 2.13
C PRO A 150 1.97 -0.01 1.00
N ASN A 151 3.19 -0.47 0.71
CA ASN A 151 4.03 0.10 -0.34
C ASN A 151 3.93 -0.71 -1.64
N GLY A 152 3.62 -0.04 -2.75
CA GLY A 152 3.44 -0.67 -4.06
C GLY A 152 4.64 -1.48 -4.55
N PHE A 153 5.88 -1.07 -4.26
CA PHE A 153 7.07 -1.85 -4.66
C PHE A 153 7.19 -3.16 -3.87
N ILE A 154 6.82 -3.18 -2.59
CA ILE A 154 6.77 -4.43 -1.79
C ILE A 154 5.69 -5.35 -2.33
N VAL A 155 4.49 -4.82 -2.61
CA VAL A 155 3.39 -5.57 -3.22
C VAL A 155 3.82 -6.16 -4.57
N ARG A 156 4.47 -5.38 -5.43
CA ARG A 156 5.00 -5.84 -6.72
C ARG A 156 6.02 -6.98 -6.56
N ILE A 157 6.97 -6.86 -5.62
CA ILE A 157 7.96 -7.91 -5.33
C ILE A 157 7.29 -9.22 -4.93
N ILE A 158 6.37 -9.18 -3.95
CA ILE A 158 5.67 -10.37 -3.48
C ILE A 158 4.80 -10.98 -4.61
N ALA A 159 4.19 -10.15 -5.46
CA ALA A 159 3.41 -10.60 -6.60
C ALA A 159 4.27 -11.28 -7.69
N GLU A 160 5.39 -10.68 -8.06
CA GLU A 160 6.34 -11.21 -9.04
C GLU A 160 6.97 -12.53 -8.57
N MET A 161 7.30 -12.63 -7.27
CA MET A 161 7.83 -13.86 -6.65
C MET A 161 6.78 -14.96 -6.43
N GLY A 162 5.52 -14.72 -6.82
CA GLY A 162 4.45 -15.73 -6.76
C GLY A 162 3.79 -15.89 -5.38
N GLY A 163 3.86 -14.88 -4.50
CA GLY A 163 3.14 -14.83 -3.21
C GLY A 163 1.75 -14.22 -3.32
N GLY A 164 0.99 -14.23 -2.23
CA GLY A 164 -0.32 -13.60 -2.16
C GLY A 164 -0.39 -12.51 -1.09
N PHE A 165 -1.61 -12.07 -0.79
CA PHE A 165 -1.90 -10.95 0.10
C PHE A 165 -3.01 -11.26 1.11
N ASP A 166 -2.79 -10.85 2.35
CA ASP A 166 -3.84 -10.59 3.31
C ASP A 166 -4.21 -9.10 3.19
N CYS A 167 -5.45 -8.84 2.75
CA CYS A 167 -6.00 -7.50 2.67
C CYS A 167 -7.14 -7.36 3.69
N ALA A 168 -7.07 -6.31 4.50
CA ALA A 168 -8.06 -5.99 5.53
C ALA A 168 -9.08 -4.92 5.08
N SER A 169 -8.85 -4.23 3.95
CA SER A 169 -9.71 -3.15 3.46
C SER A 169 -9.84 -3.11 1.93
N ALA A 170 -10.77 -2.30 1.42
CA ALA A 170 -10.95 -2.08 0.00
C ALA A 170 -9.76 -1.33 -0.62
N GLU A 171 -9.13 -0.43 0.13
CA GLU A 171 -7.96 0.35 -0.25
C GLU A 171 -6.71 -0.55 -0.40
N GLU A 172 -6.53 -1.52 0.51
CA GLU A 172 -5.46 -2.52 0.41
C GLU A 172 -5.64 -3.44 -0.81
N LEU A 173 -6.88 -3.84 -1.10
CA LEU A 173 -7.22 -4.58 -2.32
C LEU A 173 -6.97 -3.73 -3.58
N ASP A 174 -7.39 -2.47 -3.59
CA ASP A 174 -7.23 -1.59 -4.76
C ASP A 174 -5.75 -1.24 -5.01
N LEU A 175 -4.91 -1.15 -3.97
CA LEU A 175 -3.45 -1.09 -4.10
C LEU A 175 -2.88 -2.34 -4.78
N VAL A 176 -3.31 -3.54 -4.36
CA VAL A 176 -2.90 -4.80 -5.01
C VAL A 176 -3.38 -4.82 -6.47
N ARG A 177 -4.63 -4.41 -6.75
CA ARG A 177 -5.17 -4.35 -8.13
C ARG A 177 -4.37 -3.41 -9.03
N ALA A 178 -4.04 -2.21 -8.55
CA ALA A 178 -3.26 -1.22 -9.29
C ALA A 178 -1.81 -1.69 -9.55
N THR A 179 -1.24 -2.47 -8.64
CA THR A 179 0.16 -2.94 -8.71
C THR A 179 0.33 -4.21 -9.54
N CYS A 180 -0.65 -5.13 -9.48
CA CYS A 180 -0.53 -6.47 -10.03
C CYS A 180 -1.24 -6.67 -11.39
N GLY A 181 -2.18 -5.80 -11.75
CA GLY A 181 -2.88 -5.88 -13.03
C GLY A 181 -3.87 -7.04 -13.13
N VAL A 182 -4.48 -7.24 -14.32
CA VAL A 182 -5.60 -8.17 -14.50
C VAL A 182 -5.21 -9.65 -14.50
N ASP A 183 -3.96 -9.98 -14.84
CA ASP A 183 -3.46 -11.37 -14.94
C ASP A 183 -3.07 -12.00 -13.59
N PHE A 184 -3.21 -11.26 -12.49
CA PHE A 184 -2.96 -11.78 -11.15
C PHE A 184 -4.10 -12.68 -10.69
N ASP A 185 -3.79 -13.78 -10.00
CA ASP A 185 -4.80 -14.72 -9.47
C ASP A 185 -5.39 -14.19 -8.15
N TYR A 186 -6.33 -13.24 -8.27
CA TYR A 186 -7.12 -12.72 -7.15
C TYR A 186 -7.90 -13.82 -6.41
N ALA A 187 -8.28 -14.90 -7.10
CA ALA A 187 -9.12 -15.95 -6.56
C ALA A 187 -8.40 -16.84 -5.53
N THR A 188 -7.10 -17.14 -5.75
CA THR A 188 -6.31 -18.00 -4.83
C THR A 188 -5.23 -17.27 -4.05
N ARG A 189 -4.76 -16.10 -4.52
CA ARG A 189 -3.65 -15.35 -3.91
C ARG A 189 -4.09 -14.12 -3.10
N ILE A 190 -5.39 -13.95 -2.82
CA ILE A 190 -5.88 -12.95 -1.85
C ILE A 190 -6.83 -13.60 -0.86
N ILE A 191 -6.71 -13.20 0.41
CA ILE A 191 -7.72 -13.41 1.45
C ILE A 191 -8.23 -12.06 1.97
N PHE A 192 -9.55 -11.93 2.15
CA PHE A 192 -10.14 -10.83 2.92
C PHE A 192 -10.19 -11.23 4.40
N ALA A 193 -9.12 -10.99 5.16
CA ALA A 193 -8.99 -11.47 6.54
C ALA A 193 -9.41 -10.45 7.62
N HIS A 194 -10.21 -9.44 7.28
CA HIS A 194 -10.83 -8.57 8.28
C HIS A 194 -11.99 -9.31 8.99
N PRO A 195 -12.05 -9.36 10.34
CA PRO A 195 -13.13 -10.04 11.05
C PRO A 195 -14.50 -9.38 10.80
N CYS A 196 -14.71 -8.14 11.25
CA CYS A 196 -15.98 -7.41 11.09
C CYS A 196 -15.98 -6.54 9.81
N LYS A 197 -16.63 -6.99 8.73
CA LYS A 197 -16.50 -6.39 7.38
C LYS A 197 -17.62 -5.38 7.09
N SER A 198 -17.32 -4.36 6.30
CA SER A 198 -18.36 -3.50 5.70
C SER A 198 -18.97 -4.18 4.47
N VAL A 199 -20.26 -3.91 4.22
CA VAL A 199 -20.99 -4.46 3.06
C VAL A 199 -20.39 -3.97 1.73
N SER A 200 -19.87 -2.73 1.70
CA SER A 200 -19.15 -2.17 0.56
C SER A 200 -17.86 -2.94 0.27
N HIS A 201 -17.08 -3.29 1.29
CA HIS A 201 -15.84 -4.05 1.08
C HIS A 201 -16.15 -5.48 0.65
N ILE A 202 -17.14 -6.15 1.24
CA ILE A 202 -17.59 -7.49 0.79
C ILE A 202 -17.90 -7.49 -0.71
N LYS A 203 -18.65 -6.49 -1.20
CA LYS A 203 -18.93 -6.33 -2.64
C LYS A 203 -17.66 -6.07 -3.45
N ARG A 204 -16.79 -5.17 -3.00
CA ARG A 204 -15.51 -4.83 -3.67
C ARG A 204 -14.57 -6.03 -3.84
N PHE A 205 -14.47 -6.89 -2.83
CA PHE A 205 -13.67 -8.12 -2.89
C PHE A 205 -14.27 -9.16 -3.83
N ARG A 206 -15.60 -9.35 -3.78
CA ARG A 206 -16.35 -10.22 -4.71
C ARG A 206 -16.21 -9.75 -6.17
N GLU A 207 -16.33 -8.45 -6.42
CA GLU A 207 -16.13 -7.78 -7.72
C GLU A 207 -14.68 -7.87 -8.23
N ALA A 208 -13.70 -8.10 -7.34
CA ALA A 208 -12.31 -8.37 -7.71
C ALA A 208 -12.04 -9.85 -8.02
N GLY A 209 -13.03 -10.73 -7.93
CA GLY A 209 -12.87 -12.17 -8.14
C GLY A 209 -12.13 -12.90 -7.02
N VAL A 210 -11.92 -12.25 -5.87
CA VAL A 210 -11.40 -12.91 -4.65
C VAL A 210 -12.40 -14.00 -4.24
N GLN A 211 -11.90 -15.13 -3.72
CA GLN A 211 -12.76 -16.23 -3.26
C GLN A 211 -12.68 -16.51 -1.77
N MET A 212 -11.62 -16.07 -1.05
CA MET A 212 -11.38 -16.46 0.34
C MET A 212 -11.58 -15.31 1.33
N THR A 213 -12.20 -15.61 2.48
CA THR A 213 -12.38 -14.67 3.60
C THR A 213 -12.44 -15.40 4.94
N VAL A 214 -12.38 -14.67 6.06
CA VAL A 214 -12.49 -15.23 7.42
C VAL A 214 -13.83 -14.87 8.07
N VAL A 215 -14.28 -15.68 9.02
CA VAL A 215 -15.43 -15.39 9.88
C VAL A 215 -15.12 -15.77 11.32
N ASP A 216 -15.43 -14.87 12.25
CA ASP A 216 -15.30 -15.02 13.70
C ASP A 216 -16.65 -15.06 14.44
N ASN A 217 -17.75 -14.57 13.83
CA ASN A 217 -19.07 -14.48 14.45
C ASN A 217 -20.25 -14.79 13.50
N GLU A 218 -21.43 -15.06 14.06
CA GLU A 218 -22.63 -15.47 13.31
C GLU A 218 -23.20 -14.36 12.41
N ASP A 219 -23.07 -13.09 12.79
CA ASP A 219 -23.62 -11.97 12.03
C ASP A 219 -22.77 -11.62 10.79
N GLU A 220 -21.46 -11.85 10.86
CA GLU A 220 -20.59 -11.90 9.67
C GLU A 220 -20.98 -13.05 8.72
N LEU A 221 -21.35 -14.22 9.25
CA LEU A 221 -21.82 -15.33 8.40
C LEU A 221 -23.16 -14.98 7.70
N LYS A 222 -24.09 -14.33 8.40
CA LYS A 222 -25.34 -13.81 7.81
C LYS A 222 -25.04 -12.79 6.71
N LYS A 223 -24.15 -11.83 6.98
CA LYS A 223 -23.73 -10.77 6.05
C LYS A 223 -23.05 -11.32 4.78
N LEU A 224 -22.19 -12.34 4.92
CA LEU A 224 -21.63 -13.05 3.76
C LEU A 224 -22.70 -13.81 2.99
N LYS A 225 -23.60 -14.55 3.67
CA LYS A 225 -24.71 -15.26 3.02
C LYS A 225 -25.61 -14.34 2.19
N GLU A 226 -25.80 -13.09 2.59
CA GLU A 226 -26.61 -12.12 1.84
C GLU A 226 -25.85 -11.50 0.65
N HIS A 227 -24.56 -11.19 0.80
CA HIS A 227 -23.84 -10.33 -0.15
C HIS A 227 -22.75 -11.04 -0.98
N TRP A 228 -22.26 -12.19 -0.52
CA TRP A 228 -21.21 -13.00 -1.14
C TRP A 228 -21.37 -14.49 -0.76
N PRO A 229 -22.52 -15.14 -1.08
CA PRO A 229 -22.82 -16.52 -0.69
C PRO A 229 -21.87 -17.57 -1.28
N GLU A 230 -21.12 -17.24 -2.33
CA GLU A 230 -20.09 -18.09 -2.93
C GLU A 230 -18.70 -17.98 -2.26
N ALA A 231 -18.57 -17.22 -1.17
CA ALA A 231 -17.32 -17.07 -0.43
C ALA A 231 -16.84 -18.38 0.20
N LYS A 232 -15.55 -18.69 0.02
CA LYS A 232 -14.84 -19.73 0.77
C LYS A 232 -14.44 -19.16 2.13
N VAL A 233 -15.23 -19.47 3.15
CA VAL A 233 -14.94 -19.08 4.54
C VAL A 233 -13.85 -20.00 5.11
N SER A 234 -12.76 -19.40 5.59
CA SER A 234 -11.78 -20.03 6.46
C SER A 234 -12.13 -19.72 7.90
N HIS A 235 -12.46 -20.73 8.71
CA HIS A 235 -12.60 -20.56 10.15
C HIS A 235 -11.21 -20.46 10.78
N PHE A 236 -10.98 -19.40 11.55
CA PHE A 236 -9.65 -19.07 12.12
C PHE A 236 -9.07 -20.18 13.03
N PHE A 237 -9.92 -21.10 13.52
CA PHE A 237 -9.55 -22.23 14.36
C PHE A 237 -9.27 -23.54 13.60
N ASP A 238 -9.72 -23.71 12.35
CA ASP A 238 -9.56 -24.97 11.61
C ASP A 238 -8.22 -25.08 10.86
N PHE A 239 -7.42 -23.99 10.82
CA PHE A 239 -6.06 -23.98 10.25
C PHE A 239 -5.09 -24.94 10.98
N LEU A 240 -5.47 -25.46 12.16
CA LEU A 240 -4.69 -26.41 12.97
C LEU A 240 -5.22 -27.85 12.92
N ARG A 241 -6.17 -28.19 12.03
CA ARG A 241 -6.84 -29.52 11.99
C ARG A 241 -6.72 -30.30 10.68
N SER A 242 -5.92 -29.82 9.72
CA SER A 242 -5.88 -30.34 8.35
C SER A 242 -4.48 -30.79 7.89
N HIS A 243 -3.74 -31.46 8.78
CA HIS A 243 -2.50 -32.21 8.48
C HIS A 243 -2.44 -33.49 9.34
#